data_AF-A0A3N7Z7I5-F1
#
_entry.id   AF-A0A3N7Z7I5-F1
#
_cell.length_a   1.000
_cell.length_b   1.000
_cell.length_c   1.000
_cell.angle_alpha   90.00
_cell.angle_beta   90.00
_cell.angle_gamma   90.00
#
_symmetry.space_group_name_H-M   'P 1'
#
loop_
_entity.id
_entity.type
_entity.pdbx_description
1 polymer ?
#
loop_
_entity_poly.entity_id
_entity_poly.type
_entity_poly.pdbx_seq_one_letter_code
_entity_poly.pdbx_strand_id
1 'polypeptide(L)'
;MEDLVLRCPELVLGRYVAIASCDSGPYTPTDEEFTAGWSKIGALAVSPLVTEVSQLPMPGFDEWYVYDRFIKFEPHANFVNRLGFSPLNVDDTYTEEFWKQVAKLEPQHVLGSGTPGVFLVTRDKTLFEAVNRTGFCGGSYS
;
A
#
# COMPACT_ATOMS: atom_id res chain seq x y z
N MET A 1 -7.12 -10.41 -7.02
CA MET A 1 -5.84 -9.86 -6.50
C MET A 1 -5.93 -8.34 -6.39
N GLU A 2 -6.61 -7.67 -7.34
CA GLU A 2 -7.16 -6.29 -7.32
C GLU A 2 -8.19 -5.99 -6.21
N ASP A 3 -8.50 -6.99 -5.39
CA ASP A 3 -9.72 -7.06 -4.59
C ASP A 3 -9.49 -6.71 -3.12
N LEU A 4 -8.25 -6.44 -2.68
CA LEU A 4 -8.01 -6.17 -1.26
C LEU A 4 -8.60 -4.83 -0.83
N VAL A 5 -8.33 -3.76 -1.58
CA VAL A 5 -8.86 -2.42 -1.27
C VAL A 5 -10.34 -2.31 -1.66
N LEU A 6 -10.81 -3.10 -2.64
CA LEU A 6 -12.24 -3.19 -2.96
C LEU A 6 -13.04 -3.96 -1.90
N ARG A 7 -12.49 -5.04 -1.32
CA ARG A 7 -13.12 -5.80 -0.22
C ARG A 7 -13.00 -5.12 1.13
N CYS A 8 -11.92 -4.38 1.35
CA CYS A 8 -11.66 -3.63 2.57
C CYS A 8 -11.31 -2.16 2.24
N PRO A 9 -12.28 -1.34 1.80
CA PRO A 9 -12.08 0.08 1.51
C PRO A 9 -11.52 0.85 2.70
N GLU A 10 -11.84 0.41 3.92
CA GLU A 10 -11.29 0.94 5.17
C GLU A 10 -9.77 0.89 5.28
N LEU A 11 -9.05 0.22 4.37
CA LEU A 11 -7.60 0.31 4.27
C LEU A 11 -7.11 1.68 3.77
N VAL A 12 -7.90 2.37 2.94
CA VAL A 12 -7.47 3.60 2.25
C VAL A 12 -8.43 4.76 2.45
N LEU A 13 -9.71 4.52 2.73
CA LEU A 13 -10.70 5.58 2.93
C LEU A 13 -10.33 6.44 4.15
N GLY A 14 -10.48 7.76 4.00
CA GLY A 14 -10.12 8.73 5.03
C GLY A 14 -8.62 8.81 5.30
N ARG A 15 -7.77 8.35 4.37
CA ARG A 15 -6.30 8.30 4.52
C ARG A 15 -5.60 8.87 3.29
N TYR A 16 -4.29 9.05 3.40
CA TYR A 16 -3.41 9.45 2.31
C TYR A 16 -2.63 8.24 1.81
N VAL A 17 -2.51 8.08 0.49
CA VAL A 17 -1.80 6.96 -0.14
C VAL A 17 -0.58 7.52 -0.86
N ALA A 18 0.61 7.03 -0.48
CA ALA A 18 1.85 7.25 -1.21
C ALA A 18 2.18 6.00 -2.03
N ILE A 19 2.31 6.18 -3.34
CA ILE A 19 2.54 5.12 -4.31
C ILE A 19 4.03 5.06 -4.61
N ALA A 20 4.68 3.99 -4.12
CA ALA A 20 6.09 3.70 -4.40
C ALA A 20 6.26 2.87 -5.68
N SER A 21 5.26 2.07 -6.03
CA SER A 21 5.23 1.26 -7.27
C SER A 21 3.82 1.05 -7.79
N CYS A 22 3.67 1.13 -9.11
CA CYS A 22 2.45 0.84 -9.87
C CYS A 22 2.86 0.25 -11.22
N ASP A 23 2.45 -0.98 -11.52
CA ASP A 23 2.77 -1.72 -12.75
C ASP A 23 4.28 -1.75 -13.10
N SER A 24 5.10 -2.24 -12.18
CA SER A 24 6.56 -2.39 -12.28
C SER A 24 7.35 -1.07 -12.39
N GLY A 25 6.73 0.08 -12.11
CA GLY A 25 7.38 1.40 -12.21
C GLY A 25 6.79 2.47 -11.27
N PRO A 26 7.39 3.69 -11.26
CA PRO A 26 6.82 4.80 -10.51
C PRO A 26 5.55 5.32 -11.19
N TYR A 27 4.51 5.57 -10.41
CA TYR A 27 3.30 6.22 -10.90
C TYR A 27 3.50 7.73 -11.04
N THR A 28 3.04 8.31 -12.14
CA THR A 28 3.01 9.76 -12.33
C THR A 28 1.57 10.20 -12.51
N PRO A 29 1.03 11.05 -11.62
CA PRO A 29 -0.32 11.58 -11.78
C PRO A 29 -0.47 12.35 -13.09
N THR A 30 -1.68 12.31 -13.64
CA THR A 30 -2.11 13.13 -14.78
C THR A 30 -2.35 14.59 -14.36
N ASP A 31 -2.46 15.50 -15.33
CA ASP A 31 -2.77 16.92 -15.05
C ASP A 31 -4.11 17.10 -14.33
N GLU A 32 -5.10 16.24 -14.63
CA GLU A 32 -6.39 16.21 -13.94
C GLU A 32 -6.24 15.77 -12.48
N GLU A 33 -5.43 14.75 -12.22
CA GLU A 33 -5.14 14.27 -10.86
C GLU A 33 -4.34 15.29 -10.05
N PHE A 34 -3.37 15.97 -10.66
CA PHE A 34 -2.70 17.11 -10.02
C PHE A 34 -3.70 18.21 -9.66
N THR A 35 -4.65 18.50 -10.55
CA THR A 35 -5.73 19.47 -10.28
C THR A 35 -6.65 18.99 -9.15
N ALA A 36 -6.87 17.68 -9.03
CA ALA A 36 -7.61 17.06 -7.94
C ALA A 36 -6.83 17.00 -6.61
N GLY A 37 -5.59 17.49 -6.57
CA GLY A 37 -4.79 17.60 -5.35
C GLY A 37 -3.77 16.49 -5.15
N TRP A 38 -3.54 15.64 -6.16
CA TRP A 38 -2.38 14.75 -6.14
C TRP A 38 -1.08 15.56 -6.18
N SER A 39 -0.01 14.98 -5.63
CA SER A 39 1.30 15.59 -5.63
C SER A 39 2.39 14.57 -5.94
N LYS A 40 3.58 15.06 -6.30
CA LYS A 40 4.74 14.22 -6.58
C LYS A 40 5.92 14.61 -5.69
N ILE A 41 6.52 13.63 -5.02
CA ILE A 41 7.68 13.81 -4.14
C ILE A 41 8.75 12.82 -4.59
N GLY A 42 9.72 13.32 -5.37
CA GLY A 42 10.70 12.44 -6.03
C GLY A 42 10.00 11.48 -7.01
N ALA A 43 10.12 10.18 -6.75
CA ALA A 43 9.47 9.14 -7.52
C ALA A 43 8.06 8.77 -7.01
N LEU A 44 7.62 9.35 -5.89
CA LEU A 44 6.34 9.02 -5.27
C LEU A 44 5.23 9.89 -5.80
N ALA A 45 4.10 9.26 -6.10
CA ALA A 45 2.83 9.95 -6.20
C ALA A 45 2.11 9.88 -4.86
N VAL A 46 1.55 10.99 -4.41
CA VAL A 46 0.82 11.07 -3.15
C VAL A 46 -0.58 11.56 -3.43
N SER A 47 -1.57 10.79 -2.99
CA SER A 47 -2.98 11.13 -3.15
C SER A 47 -3.38 12.28 -2.23
N PRO A 48 -4.44 13.05 -2.57
CA PRO A 48 -5.21 13.78 -1.58
C PRO A 48 -5.85 12.80 -0.58
N LEU A 49 -6.58 13.33 0.41
CA LEU A 49 -7.38 12.49 1.30
C LEU A 49 -8.36 11.66 0.47
N VAL A 50 -8.22 10.33 0.54
CA VAL A 50 -9.04 9.43 -0.27
C VAL A 50 -10.44 9.38 0.30
N THR A 51 -11.42 9.83 -0.47
CA THR A 51 -12.83 9.75 -0.12
C THR A 51 -13.55 8.62 -0.85
N GLU A 52 -13.01 8.17 -1.98
CA GLU A 52 -13.57 7.12 -2.82
C GLU A 52 -12.44 6.25 -3.36
N VAL A 53 -12.58 4.92 -3.33
CA VAL A 53 -11.52 3.99 -3.79
C VAL A 53 -11.19 4.19 -5.27
N SER A 54 -12.15 4.61 -6.09
CA SER A 54 -11.96 4.88 -7.52
C SER A 54 -11.05 6.08 -7.83
N GLN A 55 -10.68 6.87 -6.82
CA GLN A 55 -9.71 7.96 -6.97
C GLN A 55 -8.27 7.46 -7.08
N LEU A 56 -8.01 6.21 -6.67
CA LEU A 56 -6.68 5.61 -6.72
C LEU A 56 -6.47 4.92 -8.08
N PRO A 57 -5.22 4.90 -8.59
CA PRO A 57 -4.93 4.27 -9.87
C PRO A 57 -5.25 2.78 -9.82
N MET A 58 -6.08 2.37 -10.78
CA MET A 58 -6.54 0.99 -10.97
C MET A 58 -6.53 0.66 -12.46
N PRO A 59 -6.11 -0.55 -12.85
CA PRO A 59 -5.50 -1.59 -12.01
C PRO A 59 -4.02 -1.29 -11.67
N GLY A 60 -3.45 -2.04 -10.71
CA GLY A 60 -2.00 -2.18 -10.59
C GLY A 60 -1.31 -1.50 -9.40
N PHE A 61 -1.76 -1.74 -8.16
CA PHE A 61 -0.92 -1.39 -7.01
C PHE A 61 0.15 -2.45 -6.78
N ASP A 62 1.41 -2.03 -6.83
CA ASP A 62 2.53 -2.90 -6.49
C ASP A 62 3.04 -2.61 -5.08
N GLU A 63 3.19 -1.34 -4.69
CA GLU A 63 3.58 -0.98 -3.32
C GLU A 63 3.05 0.39 -2.91
N TRP A 64 2.15 0.39 -1.93
CA TRP A 64 1.49 1.57 -1.38
C TRP A 64 1.75 1.70 0.12
N TYR A 65 2.06 2.92 0.54
CA TYR A 65 2.16 3.30 1.94
C TYR A 65 0.97 4.19 2.30
N VAL A 66 0.20 3.79 3.30
CA VAL A 66 -1.03 4.48 3.70
C VAL A 66 -0.84 5.17 5.04
N TYR A 67 -1.25 6.43 5.12
CA TYR A 67 -1.06 7.30 6.29
C TYR A 67 -2.41 7.83 6.79
N ASP A 68 -2.59 7.80 8.11
CA ASP A 68 -3.75 8.34 8.83
C ASP A 68 -3.69 9.86 9.04
N ARG A 69 -2.53 10.47 8.77
CA ARG A 69 -2.28 11.90 8.90
C ARG A 69 -1.47 12.40 7.71
N PHE A 70 -1.69 13.65 7.32
CA PHE A 70 -0.85 14.30 6.32
C PHE A 70 0.53 14.56 6.93
N ILE A 71 1.51 13.76 6.56
CA ILE A 71 2.92 13.99 6.90
C ILE A 71 3.60 14.69 5.74
N LYS A 72 4.68 15.43 6.02
CA LYS A 72 5.60 15.83 4.96
C LYS A 72 6.28 14.56 4.46
N PHE A 73 5.77 13.99 3.37
CA PHE A 73 6.28 12.73 2.86
C PHE A 73 7.76 12.89 2.50
N GLU A 74 8.59 12.00 3.03
CA GLU A 74 9.97 11.83 2.59
C GLU A 74 10.00 10.83 1.42
N PRO A 75 10.99 10.91 0.51
CA PRO A 75 11.17 9.90 -0.53
C PRO A 75 11.27 8.49 0.05
N HIS A 76 10.53 7.53 -0.54
CA HIS A 76 10.57 6.10 -0.22
C HIS A 76 11.38 5.37 -1.28
N ALA A 77 12.06 4.31 -0.86
CA ALA A 77 12.47 3.25 -1.76
C ALA A 77 11.29 2.31 -2.07
N ASN A 78 11.37 1.65 -3.23
CA ASN A 78 10.48 0.59 -3.69
C ASN A 78 11.19 -0.76 -3.54
N PHE A 79 10.48 -1.74 -2.99
CA PHE A 79 11.02 -3.06 -2.63
C PHE A 79 10.34 -4.21 -3.39
N VAL A 80 9.12 -4.02 -3.90
CA VAL A 80 8.31 -5.07 -4.55
C VAL A 80 8.71 -5.40 -5.99
N ASN A 81 9.41 -4.50 -6.70
CA ASN A 81 9.86 -4.75 -8.08
C ASN A 81 11.03 -5.75 -8.19
N ARG A 82 11.18 -6.62 -7.19
CA ARG A 82 12.18 -7.68 -7.12
C ARG A 82 11.45 -9.01 -7.00
N LEU A 83 11.75 -9.92 -7.92
CA LEU A 83 11.25 -11.29 -7.89
C LEU A 83 11.45 -11.89 -6.49
N GLY A 84 10.35 -12.23 -5.82
CA GLY A 84 10.38 -12.93 -4.54
C GLY A 84 10.53 -12.06 -3.28
N PHE A 85 10.30 -10.75 -3.33
CA PHE A 85 10.26 -9.95 -2.09
C PHE A 85 9.17 -10.45 -1.14
N SER A 86 9.55 -10.62 0.12
CA SER A 86 8.64 -10.98 1.22
C SER A 86 9.09 -10.25 2.48
N PRO A 87 8.20 -9.53 3.18
CA PRO A 87 8.55 -8.85 4.43
C PRO A 87 8.91 -9.83 5.57
N LEU A 88 8.72 -11.14 5.36
CA LEU A 88 9.04 -12.20 6.32
C LEU A 88 10.39 -12.88 6.04
N ASN A 89 11.09 -12.53 4.96
CA ASN A 89 12.39 -13.11 4.63
C ASN A 89 13.51 -12.42 5.44
N VAL A 90 13.66 -12.82 6.69
CA VAL A 90 14.58 -12.17 7.66
C VAL A 90 16.08 -12.29 7.31
N ASP A 91 16.45 -13.19 6.40
CA ASP A 91 17.84 -13.37 5.94
C ASP A 91 18.20 -12.45 4.75
N ASP A 92 17.25 -11.61 4.31
CA ASP A 92 17.42 -10.71 3.18
C ASP A 92 17.65 -9.25 3.63
N THR A 93 18.75 -8.67 3.16
CA THR A 93 19.14 -7.28 3.47
C THR A 93 18.11 -6.25 2.99
N TYR A 94 17.37 -6.54 1.91
CA TYR A 94 16.31 -5.64 1.46
C TYR A 94 15.09 -5.68 2.36
N THR A 95 14.82 -6.82 3.00
CA THR A 95 13.79 -6.94 4.03
C THR A 95 14.15 -6.11 5.26
N GLU A 96 15.43 -6.08 5.66
CA GLU A 96 15.88 -5.18 6.73
C GLU A 96 15.68 -3.69 6.38
N GLU A 97 16.07 -3.28 5.16
CA GLU A 97 15.90 -1.90 4.70
C GLU A 97 14.42 -1.49 4.59
N PHE A 98 13.56 -2.41 4.13
CA PHE A 98 12.12 -2.24 4.15
C PHE A 98 11.62 -1.96 5.58
N TRP A 99 12.02 -2.78 6.55
CA TRP A 99 11.60 -2.59 7.94
C TRP A 99 12.17 -1.30 8.56
N LYS A 100 13.39 -0.90 8.22
CA LYS A 100 13.95 0.42 8.62
C LYS A 100 13.10 1.56 8.06
N GLN A 101 12.68 1.47 6.81
CA GLN A 101 11.80 2.47 6.19
C GLN A 101 10.43 2.53 6.88
N VAL A 102 9.80 1.37 7.12
CA VAL A 102 8.51 1.29 7.84
C VAL A 102 8.63 1.86 9.25
N ALA A 103 9.70 1.52 9.98
CA ALA A 103 9.93 2.04 11.32
C ALA A 103 10.16 3.57 11.32
N LYS A 104 10.89 4.09 10.33
CA LYS A 104 11.19 5.52 10.23
C LYS A 104 9.95 6.35 9.84
N LEU A 105 9.19 5.87 8.85
CA LEU A 105 8.11 6.64 8.22
C LEU A 105 6.76 6.40 8.89
N GLU A 106 6.65 5.36 9.71
CA GLU A 106 5.47 5.08 10.52
C GLU A 106 4.14 5.08 9.73
N PRO A 107 4.05 4.37 8.58
CA PRO A 107 2.78 4.24 7.87
C PRO A 107 1.76 3.48 8.74
N GLN A 108 0.48 3.76 8.52
CA GLN A 108 -0.60 2.98 9.14
C GLN A 108 -0.72 1.60 8.51
N HIS A 109 -0.59 1.56 7.18
CA HIS A 109 -0.61 0.33 6.38
C HIS A 109 0.49 0.39 5.32
N VAL A 110 1.09 -0.76 5.02
CA VAL A 110 1.84 -0.97 3.78
C VAL A 110 1.17 -2.12 3.04
N LEU A 111 0.80 -1.86 1.80
CA LEU A 111 0.22 -2.84 0.89
C LEU A 111 1.27 -3.12 -0.18
N GLY A 112 1.58 -4.38 -0.42
CA GLY A 112 2.52 -4.72 -1.49
C GLY A 112 2.18 -6.01 -2.21
N SER A 113 2.42 -6.04 -3.51
CA SER A 113 2.35 -7.22 -4.35
C SER A 113 3.68 -7.98 -4.23
N GLY A 114 3.70 -9.02 -3.40
CA GLY A 114 4.84 -9.94 -3.27
C GLY A 114 4.57 -11.25 -4.00
N THR A 115 5.55 -12.15 -4.05
CA THR A 115 5.32 -13.53 -4.53
C THR A 115 5.18 -14.46 -3.32
N PRO A 116 4.12 -15.29 -3.20
CA PRO A 116 3.09 -15.62 -4.19
C PRO A 116 1.79 -14.79 -4.09
N GLY A 117 1.77 -13.64 -3.42
CA GLY A 117 0.55 -12.82 -3.30
C GLY A 117 0.74 -11.47 -2.61
N VAL A 118 -0.36 -10.81 -2.27
CA VAL A 118 -0.34 -9.50 -1.61
C VAL A 118 0.02 -9.64 -0.13
N PHE A 119 0.87 -8.76 0.39
CA PHE A 119 1.10 -8.60 1.82
C PHE A 119 0.49 -7.30 2.36
N LEU A 120 0.06 -7.36 3.62
CA LEU A 120 -0.39 -6.22 4.41
C LEU A 120 0.48 -6.15 5.66
N VAL A 121 1.20 -5.04 5.82
CA VAL A 121 1.81 -4.66 7.11
C VAL A 121 0.93 -3.59 7.73
N THR A 122 0.48 -3.78 8.97
CA THR A 122 -0.39 -2.79 9.62
C THR A 122 -0.19 -2.72 11.12
N ARG A 123 -0.38 -1.51 11.67
CA ARG A 123 -0.47 -1.27 13.12
C ARG A 123 -1.91 -1.38 13.65
N ASP A 124 -2.90 -1.50 12.77
CA ASP A 124 -4.31 -1.63 13.10
C ASP A 124 -4.67 -3.10 13.31
N LYS A 125 -4.72 -3.53 14.57
CA LYS A 125 -5.04 -4.92 14.92
C LYS A 125 -6.46 -5.31 14.54
N THR A 126 -7.42 -4.39 14.67
CA THR A 126 -8.83 -4.65 14.36
C THR A 126 -8.99 -4.89 12.86
N LEU A 127 -8.35 -4.06 12.05
CA LEU A 127 -8.40 -4.18 10.60
C LEU A 127 -7.63 -5.42 10.12
N PHE A 128 -6.49 -5.74 10.74
CA PHE A 128 -5.77 -6.98 10.45
C PHE A 128 -6.66 -8.22 10.65
N GLU A 129 -7.41 -8.29 11.74
CA GLU A 129 -8.36 -9.38 11.98
C GLU A 129 -9.51 -9.39 10.96
N ALA A 130 -10.04 -8.23 10.59
CA ALA A 130 -11.11 -8.12 9.60
C ALA A 130 -10.66 -8.65 8.23
N VAL A 131 -9.49 -8.23 7.76
CA VAL A 131 -8.89 -8.71 6.50
C VAL A 131 -8.70 -10.24 6.52
N ASN A 132 -8.21 -10.79 7.63
CA ASN A 132 -8.07 -12.24 7.77
C ASN A 132 -9.40 -13.00 7.76
N ARG A 133 -10.47 -12.43 8.33
CA ARG A 133 -11.82 -13.04 8.28
C ARG A 133 -12.41 -13.01 6.86
N THR A 134 -12.13 -11.96 6.10
CA THR A 134 -12.54 -11.87 4.68
C THR A 134 -11.66 -12.70 3.74
N GLY A 135 -10.53 -13.23 4.24
CA GLY A 135 -9.54 -13.98 3.47
C GLY A 135 -9.71 -15.50 3.42
N PHE A 136 -10.68 -16.08 4.14
CA PHE A 136 -10.96 -17.52 4.12
C PHE A 136 -12.35 -17.81 3.53
N CYS A 137 -12.41 -18.08 2.23
CA CYS A 137 -13.52 -18.87 1.66
C CYS A 137 -13.32 -20.34 2.08
N GLY A 138 -13.78 -20.68 3.29
CA GLY A 138 -13.87 -22.06 3.79
C GLY A 138 -15.13 -22.20 4.64
N GLY A 139 -16.16 -22.81 4.07
CA GLY A 139 -17.50 -22.89 4.66
C GLY A 139 -17.57 -23.70 5.96
N SER A 140 -18.43 -23.27 6.88
CA SER A 140 -18.95 -24.12 7.95
C SER A 140 -20.22 -24.82 7.47
N TYR A 141 -20.21 -26.16 7.43
CA TYR A 141 -21.45 -26.94 7.41
C TYR A 141 -22.04 -26.96 8.82
N SER A 142 -23.38 -26.93 8.86
CA SER A 142 -24.19 -27.21 10.05
C SER A 142 -24.18 -28.70 10.35
#